data_AF-A0A2V5S414-F1
#
_entry.id   AF-A0A2V5S414-F1
#
_cell.length_a   1.000
_cell.length_b   1.000
_cell.length_c   1.000
_cell.angle_alpha   90.00
_cell.angle_beta   90.00
_cell.angle_gamma   90.00
#
_symmetry.space_group_name_H-M   'P 1'
#
loop_
_entity.id
_entity.type
_entity.pdbx_description
1 polymer ?
#
loop_
_entity_poly.entity_id
_entity_poly.type
_entity_poly.pdbx_seq_one_letter_code
_entity_poly.pdbx_strand_id
1 'polypeptide(L)'
;KELTVLANRKGVTFNTGGVRAQNLGSGDFDQLYLKWLEAVHRTDIGEFERAAKSSDDSELKAWASKTVPTLKQHLAMVQQAEKKGGR
;
A
#
# COMPACT_ATOMS: atom_id res chain seq x y z
N LYS A 1 2.39 13.75 -2.38
CA LYS A 1 2.36 14.87 -1.40
C LYS A 1 1.00 14.99 -0.67
N GLU A 2 -0.10 14.46 -1.20
CA GLU A 2 -1.44 14.57 -0.56
C GLU A 2 -1.49 14.00 0.88
N LEU A 3 -0.92 12.81 1.12
CA LEU A 3 -0.89 12.21 2.46
C LEU A 3 -0.11 13.05 3.48
N THR A 4 1.04 13.60 3.08
CA THR A 4 1.85 14.47 3.95
C THR A 4 1.09 15.75 4.34
N VAL A 5 0.35 16.32 3.39
CA VAL A 5 -0.51 17.49 3.64
C VAL A 5 -1.63 17.13 4.61
N LEU A 6 -2.30 16.00 4.43
CA LEU A 6 -3.38 15.54 5.30
C LEU A 6 -2.89 15.39 6.74
N ALA A 7 -1.80 14.66 6.97
CA ALA A 7 -1.30 14.43 8.31
C ALA A 7 -0.76 15.69 8.99
N ASN A 8 -0.08 16.60 8.27
CA ASN A 8 0.32 17.90 8.82
C ASN A 8 -0.91 18.71 9.27
N ARG A 9 -1.99 18.72 8.47
CA ARG A 9 -3.26 19.37 8.84
C ARG A 9 -3.88 18.76 10.09
N LYS A 10 -3.71 17.45 10.29
CA LYS A 10 -4.21 16.72 11.47
C LYS A 10 -3.26 16.74 12.67
N GLY A 11 -2.13 17.46 12.58
CA GLY A 11 -1.13 17.51 13.66
C GLY A 11 -0.40 16.19 13.90
N VAL A 12 -0.45 15.26 12.94
CA VAL A 12 0.25 13.97 13.03
C VAL A 12 1.68 14.13 12.51
N THR A 13 2.65 13.87 13.38
CA THR A 13 4.07 13.84 12.99
C THR A 13 4.42 12.49 12.38
N PHE A 14 4.95 12.49 11.15
CA PHE A 14 5.52 11.26 10.58
C PHE A 14 6.91 11.03 11.14
N ASN A 15 7.12 9.85 11.72
CA ASN A 15 8.44 9.38 12.11
C ASN A 15 8.86 8.21 11.21
N THR A 16 9.88 8.43 10.38
CA THR A 16 10.46 7.38 9.52
C THR A 16 11.64 6.66 10.17
N GLY A 17 12.05 7.02 11.40
CA GLY A 17 13.18 6.43 12.10
C GLY A 17 13.03 4.94 12.43
N GLY A 18 11.80 4.42 12.39
CA GLY A 18 11.51 2.98 12.52
C GLY A 18 11.46 2.22 11.20
N VAL A 19 11.50 2.90 10.05
CA VAL A 19 11.41 2.25 8.74
C VAL A 19 12.73 1.54 8.45
N ARG A 20 12.67 0.23 8.24
CA ARG A 20 13.82 -0.59 7.86
C ARG A 20 13.67 -1.02 6.41
N ALA A 21 14.79 -1.02 5.69
CA ALA A 21 14.82 -1.65 4.37
C ALA A 21 14.53 -3.15 4.51
N GLN A 22 13.63 -3.65 3.68
CA GLN A 22 13.41 -5.09 3.54
C GLN A 22 14.59 -5.65 2.74
N ASN A 23 15.28 -6.68 3.25
CA ASN A 23 16.27 -7.42 2.48
C ASN A 23 15.63 -8.70 1.95
N LEU A 24 15.45 -8.78 0.63
CA LEU A 24 14.82 -9.92 -0.04
C LEU A 24 15.85 -10.88 -0.69
N GLY A 25 17.16 -10.64 -0.53
CA GLY A 25 18.20 -11.41 -1.21
C GLY A 25 18.26 -11.14 -2.72
N SER A 26 19.27 -11.71 -3.41
CA SER A 26 19.53 -11.45 -4.84
C SER A 26 19.20 -12.60 -5.79
N GLY A 27 19.18 -13.85 -5.30
CA GLY A 27 18.98 -15.04 -6.16
C GLY A 27 17.56 -15.18 -6.72
N ASP A 28 16.56 -14.87 -5.90
CA ASP A 28 15.14 -14.98 -6.24
C ASP A 28 14.40 -13.66 -6.02
N PHE A 29 15.11 -12.54 -6.18
CA PHE A 29 14.60 -11.20 -5.84
C PHE A 29 13.23 -10.94 -6.47
N ASP A 30 13.05 -11.19 -7.77
CA ASP A 30 11.80 -10.91 -8.48
C ASP A 30 10.63 -11.71 -7.89
N GLN A 31 10.83 -13.01 -7.62
CA GLN A 31 9.77 -13.85 -7.08
C GLN A 31 9.42 -13.45 -5.63
N LEU A 32 10.43 -13.20 -4.80
CA LEU A 32 10.24 -12.80 -3.41
C LEU A 32 9.61 -11.41 -3.32
N TYR A 33 10.02 -10.49 -4.19
CA TYR A 33 9.49 -9.14 -4.28
C TYR A 33 8.03 -9.15 -4.73
N LEU A 34 7.66 -9.96 -5.73
CA LEU A 34 6.26 -10.08 -6.16
C LEU A 34 5.36 -10.66 -5.08
N LYS A 35 5.78 -11.75 -4.41
CA LYS A 35 5.04 -12.33 -3.28
C LYS A 35 4.87 -11.34 -2.14
N TRP A 36 5.94 -10.59 -1.82
CA TRP A 36 5.90 -9.55 -0.80
C TRP A 36 4.95 -8.42 -1.19
N LEU A 37 5.03 -7.93 -2.43
CA LEU A 37 4.14 -6.90 -2.96
C LEU A 37 2.68 -7.35 -2.91
N GLU A 38 2.37 -8.61 -3.26
CA GLU A 38 1.00 -9.12 -3.19
C GLU A 38 0.46 -9.05 -1.76
N ALA A 39 1.23 -9.53 -0.78
CA ALA A 39 0.84 -9.55 0.63
C ALA A 39 0.60 -8.14 1.20
N VAL A 40 1.51 -7.19 0.94
CA VAL A 40 1.36 -5.82 1.45
C VAL A 40 0.21 -5.10 0.76
N HIS A 41 0.05 -5.21 -0.56
CA HIS A 41 -1.05 -4.53 -1.26
C HIS A 41 -2.43 -5.07 -0.84
N ARG A 42 -2.56 -6.38 -0.58
CA ARG A 42 -3.81 -6.94 -0.03
C ARG A 42 -4.14 -6.37 1.35
N THR A 43 -3.13 -6.23 2.21
CA THR A 43 -3.28 -5.65 3.55
C THR A 43 -3.69 -4.18 3.44
N ASP A 44 -2.96 -3.40 2.66
CA ASP A 44 -3.23 -1.98 2.44
C ASP A 44 -4.62 -1.74 1.86
N ILE A 45 -5.05 -2.54 0.87
CA ILE A 45 -6.42 -2.45 0.33
C ILE A 45 -7.45 -2.65 1.43
N GLY A 46 -7.27 -3.65 2.29
CA GLY A 46 -8.18 -3.90 3.41
C GLY A 46 -8.25 -2.73 4.40
N GLU A 47 -7.10 -2.14 4.74
CA GLU A 47 -7.05 -0.97 5.62
C GLU A 47 -7.70 0.26 5.01
N PHE A 48 -7.45 0.52 3.73
CA PHE A 48 -8.01 1.66 3.01
C PHE A 48 -9.51 1.49 2.76
N GLU A 49 -10.00 0.30 2.42
CA GLU A 49 -11.43 0.04 2.28
C GLU A 49 -12.15 0.22 3.63
N ARG A 50 -11.55 -0.23 4.73
CA ARG A 50 -12.07 0.01 6.07
C ARG A 50 -12.12 1.51 6.39
N ALA A 51 -11.04 2.25 6.11
CA ALA A 51 -11.02 3.70 6.34
C ALA A 51 -12.04 4.44 5.45
N ALA A 52 -12.17 4.06 4.18
CA ALA A 52 -13.14 4.60 3.23
C ALA A 52 -14.59 4.35 3.69
N LYS A 53 -14.86 3.24 4.36
CA LYS A 53 -16.21 2.90 4.82
C LYS A 53 -16.55 3.50 6.20
N SER A 54 -15.60 3.41 7.13
CA SER A 54 -15.89 3.53 8.56
C SER A 54 -15.09 4.62 9.28
N SER A 55 -14.22 5.38 8.61
CA SER A 55 -13.53 6.50 9.25
C SER A 55 -14.51 7.62 9.63
N ASP A 56 -14.40 8.10 10.88
CA ASP A 56 -15.11 9.29 11.37
C ASP A 56 -14.46 10.59 10.86
N ASP A 57 -13.18 10.53 10.49
CA ASP A 57 -12.50 11.62 9.80
C ASP A 57 -12.90 11.63 8.32
N SER A 58 -13.64 12.67 7.91
CA SER A 58 -14.16 12.84 6.55
C SER A 58 -13.06 13.05 5.51
N GLU A 59 -11.95 13.70 5.87
CA GLU A 59 -10.82 13.90 4.95
C GLU A 59 -10.04 12.60 4.75
N LEU A 60 -9.83 11.84 5.83
CA LEU A 60 -9.23 10.50 5.74
C LEU A 60 -10.11 9.54 4.94
N LYS A 61 -11.42 9.58 5.17
CA LYS A 61 -12.41 8.79 4.42
C LYS A 61 -12.37 9.09 2.94
N ALA A 62 -12.35 10.37 2.56
CA ALA A 62 -12.31 10.82 1.17
C ALA A 62 -10.98 10.43 0.50
N TRP A 63 -9.86 10.62 1.20
CA TRP A 63 -8.54 10.23 0.70
C TRP A 63 -8.45 8.72 0.49
N ALA A 64 -8.86 7.92 1.48
CA ALA A 64 -8.86 6.47 1.36
C ALA A 64 -9.72 5.99 0.19
N SER A 65 -10.94 6.54 0.04
CA SER A 65 -11.84 6.23 -1.07
C SER A 65 -11.22 6.52 -2.44
N LYS A 66 -10.50 7.64 -2.58
CA LYS A 66 -9.80 8.03 -3.80
C LYS A 66 -8.62 7.10 -4.13
N THR A 67 -7.96 6.52 -3.12
CA THR A 67 -6.75 5.72 -3.29
C THR A 67 -7.03 4.23 -3.53
N VAL A 68 -8.13 3.67 -3.02
CA VAL A 68 -8.49 2.25 -3.18
C VAL A 68 -8.38 1.75 -4.64
N PRO A 69 -8.88 2.47 -5.68
CA PRO A 69 -8.79 2.00 -7.06
C PRO A 69 -7.35 1.79 -7.54
N THR A 70 -6.43 2.69 -7.18
CA THR A 70 -5.01 2.58 -7.54
C THR A 70 -4.35 1.37 -6.87
N LEU A 71 -4.63 1.14 -5.58
CA LEU A 71 -4.10 -0.04 -4.88
C LEU A 71 -4.59 -1.35 -5.51
N LYS A 72 -5.87 -1.41 -5.92
CA LYS A 72 -6.43 -2.55 -6.66
C LYS A 72 -5.75 -2.75 -8.01
N GLN A 73 -5.48 -1.67 -8.75
CA GLN A 73 -4.76 -1.73 -10.02
C GLN A 73 -3.33 -2.26 -9.82
N HIS A 74 -2.62 -1.80 -8.79
CA HIS A 74 -1.28 -2.30 -8.47
C HIS A 74 -1.29 -3.79 -8.12
N LEU A 75 -2.24 -4.24 -7.29
CA LEU A 75 -2.39 -5.67 -6.97
C LEU A 75 -2.64 -6.50 -8.25
N ALA A 76 -3.48 -6.02 -9.16
CA ALA A 76 -3.73 -6.69 -10.43
C ALA A 76 -2.47 -6.77 -11.31
N MET A 77 -1.59 -5.76 -11.27
CA MET A 77 -0.31 -5.80 -11.97
C MET A 77 0.65 -6.82 -11.35
N VAL A 78 0.71 -6.91 -10.02
CA VAL A 78 1.51 -7.91 -9.30
C VAL A 78 1.06 -9.33 -9.67
N GLN A 79 -0.24 -9.61 -9.60
CA GLN A 79 -0.80 -10.91 -9.95
C GLN A 79 -0.56 -11.28 -11.42
N GLN A 80 -0.52 -10.30 -12.32
CA GLN A 80 -0.15 -10.52 -13.72
C GLN A 80 1.33 -10.83 -13.88
N ALA A 81 2.20 -10.14 -13.14
CA ALA A 81 3.64 -10.40 -13.15
C ALA A 81 3.98 -11.78 -12.59
N GLU A 82 3.35 -12.21 -11.50
CA GLU A 82 3.53 -13.56 -10.93
C GLU A 82 3.16 -14.66 -11.93
N LYS A 83 2.04 -14.50 -12.65
CA LYS A 83 1.63 -15.45 -13.70
C LYS A 83 2.60 -15.52 -14.88
N LYS A 84 3.33 -14.44 -15.15
CA LYS A 84 4.35 -14.38 -16.21
C LYS A 84 5.69 -14.93 -15.75
N GLY A 85 6.09 -14.69 -14.50
CA GLY A 85 7.34 -15.18 -13.93
C GLY A 85 7.30 -16.65 -13.47
N GLY A 86 6.11 -17.25 -13.37
CA GLY A 86 5.93 -18.68 -13.11
C GLY A 86 5.85 -19.56 -14.37
N ARG A 87 6.20 -19.02 -15.55
CA ARG A 87 6.30 -19.76 -16.82
C ARG A 87 7.75 -20.03 -17.18
#